data_AF-A0A1E1XIS8-F1
#
_entry.id   AF-A0A1E1XIS8-F1
#
_cell.length_a   1.000
_cell.length_b   1.000
_cell.length_c   1.000
_cell.angle_alpha   90.00
_cell.angle_beta   90.00
_cell.angle_gamma   90.00
#
_symmetry.space_group_name_H-M   'P 1'
#
loop_
_entity.id
_entity.type
_entity.pdbx_description
1 polymer ?
#
loop_
_entity_poly.entity_id
_entity_poly.type
_entity_poly.pdbx_seq_one_letter_code
_entity_poly.pdbx_strand_id
1 'polypeptide(L)'
;MCCSLAGLAAFSTFLSVLVVVGRSLFSPITCAAGIFLLWVIAAKFVRDPTMNAASDGAKKKRKQFSLQEKVDILEEIDAGKKQIDLCRQRGIAPSTVATILKDRDKIVKLHRESQLAPTRKRLRLGNFQNVDQAVLTWFKDARLQNVPVSGPMLQEKAREFADALEITGFDASAGWLFRFRQRNGISWQVVSGEEKAADREGAHSWRNDRFREVAESYSEDDIFNAD
;
A
#
# COMPACT_ATOMS: atom_id res chain seq x y z
N MET A 1 -2.86 -22.70 40.89
CA MET A 1 -2.13 -21.45 40.61
C MET A 1 -3.18 -20.42 40.17
N CYS A 2 -3.89 -19.78 41.11
CA CYS A 2 -3.67 -18.39 41.59
C CYS A 2 -3.91 -17.37 40.45
N CYS A 3 -4.85 -16.41 40.47
CA CYS A 3 -5.52 -15.68 41.55
C CYS A 3 -6.96 -15.25 41.15
N SER A 4 -7.80 -15.09 42.17
CA SER A 4 -9.25 -14.90 42.13
C SER A 4 -9.68 -13.43 41.97
N LEU A 5 -10.72 -13.21 41.17
CA LEU A 5 -11.59 -12.02 41.20
C LEU A 5 -12.46 -12.08 42.46
N ALA A 6 -12.48 -11.03 43.28
CA ALA A 6 -13.59 -10.69 44.17
C ALA A 6 -13.37 -9.29 44.76
N GLY A 7 -14.15 -8.30 44.33
CA GLY A 7 -14.02 -6.94 44.84
C GLY A 7 -15.08 -5.98 44.29
N LEU A 8 -16.34 -6.43 44.23
CA LEU A 8 -17.48 -5.61 43.80
C LEU A 8 -18.75 -6.14 44.49
N ALA A 9 -18.84 -5.99 45.82
CA ALA A 9 -20.08 -6.19 46.57
C ALA A 9 -19.97 -5.61 47.99
N ALA A 10 -20.09 -4.29 48.14
CA ALA A 10 -20.39 -3.65 49.44
C ALA A 10 -20.82 -2.19 49.24
N PHE A 11 -21.86 -1.95 48.45
CA PHE A 11 -22.50 -0.64 48.33
C PHE A 11 -24.02 -0.87 48.26
N SER A 12 -24.62 -1.19 49.40
CA SER A 12 -26.06 -1.04 49.67
C SER A 12 -26.36 -1.74 51.00
N THR A 13 -26.60 -0.94 52.04
CA THR A 13 -27.53 -1.18 53.16
C THR A 13 -27.02 -0.48 54.43
N PHE A 14 -27.14 0.84 54.53
CA PHE A 14 -27.13 1.54 55.84
C PHE A 14 -27.83 2.92 55.71
N LEU A 15 -29.02 2.92 55.12
CA LEU A 15 -29.94 4.05 55.22
C LEU A 15 -31.30 3.50 55.66
N SER A 16 -31.57 3.53 56.97
CA SER A 16 -32.88 3.63 57.64
C SER A 16 -32.72 3.22 59.10
N VAL A 17 -33.44 3.91 60.00
CA VAL A 17 -33.58 3.64 61.46
C VAL A 17 -32.56 4.35 62.37
N LEU A 18 -32.76 5.65 62.65
CA LEU A 18 -33.27 6.13 63.95
C LEU A 18 -33.44 7.66 63.95
N VAL A 19 -34.61 8.09 64.40
CA VAL A 19 -35.04 9.46 64.66
C VAL A 19 -35.24 9.57 66.19
N VAL A 20 -34.96 10.75 66.77
CA VAL A 20 -35.50 11.28 68.05
C VAL A 20 -34.87 10.84 69.40
N VAL A 21 -34.15 11.79 70.05
CA VAL A 21 -34.35 12.43 71.39
C VAL A 21 -32.99 12.94 71.90
N GLY A 22 -32.89 14.22 72.29
CA GLY A 22 -31.84 14.69 73.22
C GLY A 22 -31.27 16.08 72.92
N ARG A 23 -31.86 17.10 73.54
CA ARG A 23 -31.50 18.52 73.45
C ARG A 23 -30.61 18.90 74.66
N SER A 24 -29.73 19.87 74.48
CA SER A 24 -29.11 20.76 75.52
C SER A 24 -27.83 20.29 76.22
N LEU A 25 -26.68 20.92 75.93
CA LEU A 25 -25.97 21.90 76.80
C LEU A 25 -24.55 22.21 76.25
N PHE A 26 -24.32 23.49 75.96
CA PHE A 26 -23.09 24.29 76.08
C PHE A 26 -21.68 23.62 76.07
N SER A 27 -20.93 23.88 74.97
CA SER A 27 -19.53 24.40 74.82
C SER A 27 -18.53 24.46 76.00
N PRO A 28 -17.21 24.75 75.79
CA PRO A 28 -16.30 24.55 74.64
C PRO A 28 -14.89 24.03 75.11
N ILE A 29 -13.88 24.08 74.23
CA ILE A 29 -12.42 24.05 74.48
C ILE A 29 -11.71 22.74 74.06
N THR A 30 -10.67 22.91 73.23
CA THR A 30 -9.71 21.94 72.68
C THR A 30 -10.05 21.20 71.38
N CYS A 31 -10.22 21.91 70.27
CA CYS A 31 -10.00 21.33 68.93
C CYS A 31 -9.42 22.36 67.95
N ALA A 32 -8.29 22.98 68.31
CA ALA A 32 -7.60 23.96 67.46
C ALA A 32 -6.20 23.50 66.97
N ALA A 33 -5.85 22.22 67.12
CA ALA A 33 -4.50 21.72 66.74
C ALA A 33 -4.50 20.56 65.72
N GLY A 34 -5.66 20.10 65.24
CA GLY A 34 -5.76 18.93 64.34
C GLY A 34 -5.89 19.24 62.84
N ILE A 35 -6.19 20.48 62.46
CA ILE A 35 -6.56 20.82 61.06
C ILE A 35 -5.40 21.43 60.27
N PHE A 36 -4.36 21.94 60.94
CA PHE A 36 -3.22 22.57 60.27
C PHE A 36 -2.20 21.60 59.67
N LEU A 37 -2.20 20.31 60.05
CA LEU A 37 -1.25 19.34 59.51
C LEU A 37 -1.74 18.61 58.24
N LEU A 38 -3.05 18.63 57.96
CA LEU A 38 -3.60 18.09 56.71
C LEU A 38 -3.49 19.08 55.53
N TRP A 39 -3.33 20.38 55.81
CA TRP A 39 -3.14 21.38 54.76
C TRP A 39 -1.68 21.47 54.27
N VAL A 40 -0.70 21.15 55.12
CA VAL A 40 0.73 21.18 54.75
C VAL A 40 1.14 19.97 53.90
N ILE A 41 0.50 18.81 54.06
CA ILE A 41 0.77 17.63 53.21
C ILE A 41 0.13 17.78 51.82
N ALA A 42 -1.02 18.46 51.71
CA ALA A 42 -1.65 18.74 50.41
C ALA A 42 -0.90 19.80 49.57
N ALA A 43 -0.10 20.67 50.20
CA ALA A 43 0.57 21.79 49.52
C ALA A 43 1.95 21.45 48.92
N LYS A 44 2.46 20.22 49.08
CA LYS A 44 3.72 19.78 48.41
C LYS A 44 3.53 19.00 47.13
N PHE A 45 2.30 18.79 46.66
CA PHE A 45 2.06 18.34 45.29
C PHE A 45 1.89 19.55 44.36
N VAL A 46 2.91 20.41 44.34
CA VAL A 46 3.11 21.35 43.23
C VAL A 46 3.37 20.49 42.01
N ARG A 47 2.34 20.35 41.19
CA ARG A 47 2.44 19.76 39.85
C ARG A 47 3.22 20.76 39.01
N ASP A 48 4.49 20.46 38.73
CA ASP A 48 5.33 21.23 37.82
C ASP A 48 4.57 21.51 36.51
N PRO A 49 4.29 22.78 36.15
CA PRO A 49 3.59 23.13 34.93
C PRO A 49 4.60 23.39 33.82
N THR A 50 5.49 22.46 33.54
CA THR A 50 6.55 22.67 32.54
C THR A 50 6.77 21.47 31.62
N MET A 51 5.73 20.69 31.27
CA MET A 51 5.77 19.82 30.09
C MET A 51 4.42 19.78 29.37
N ASN A 52 4.04 20.88 28.75
CA ASN A 52 3.23 20.87 27.55
C ASN A 52 3.79 21.95 26.63
N ALA A 53 4.96 21.64 26.03
CA ALA A 53 5.29 22.24 24.76
C ALA A 53 4.16 21.84 23.82
N ALA A 54 3.22 22.76 23.58
CA ALA A 54 2.22 22.63 22.55
C ALA A 54 2.98 22.42 21.25
N SER A 55 3.14 21.15 20.85
CA SER A 55 3.64 20.81 19.53
C SER A 55 2.60 21.37 18.58
N ASP A 56 2.98 22.45 17.93
CA ASP A 56 2.20 23.13 16.91
C ASP A 56 1.57 22.06 15.99
N GLY A 57 0.25 22.14 15.85
CA GLY A 57 -0.62 21.07 15.36
C GLY A 57 -0.47 20.80 13.86
N ALA A 58 0.75 20.58 13.39
CA ALA A 58 1.04 20.15 12.04
C ALA A 58 0.42 18.77 11.85
N LYS A 59 -0.76 18.73 11.20
CA LYS A 59 -1.45 17.49 10.83
C LYS A 59 -0.45 16.56 10.13
N LYS A 60 -0.04 15.49 10.81
CA LYS A 60 0.88 14.50 10.26
C LYS A 60 0.29 13.95 8.97
N LYS A 61 0.95 14.20 7.83
CA LYS A 61 0.51 13.70 6.52
C LYS A 61 0.45 12.17 6.58
N ARG A 62 -0.71 11.60 6.24
CA ARG A 62 -0.90 10.14 6.22
C ARG A 62 0.00 9.54 5.14
N LYS A 63 0.88 8.62 5.53
CA LYS A 63 1.69 7.84 4.58
C LYS A 63 0.77 6.91 3.79
N GLN A 64 0.95 6.89 2.47
CA GLN A 64 0.29 5.95 1.59
C GLN A 64 1.29 4.88 1.13
N PHE A 65 0.91 3.61 1.31
CA PHE A 65 1.69 2.44 0.94
C PHE A 65 1.33 1.99 -0.47
N SER A 66 2.34 1.62 -1.25
CA SER A 66 2.24 0.96 -2.55
C SER A 66 1.66 -0.45 -2.42
N LEU A 67 1.27 -1.06 -3.56
CA LEU A 67 0.82 -2.45 -3.58
C LEU A 67 1.95 -3.37 -3.11
N GLN A 68 3.17 -3.15 -3.60
CA GLN A 68 4.35 -3.94 -3.21
C GLN A 68 4.61 -3.85 -1.71
N GLU A 69 4.70 -2.64 -1.14
CA GLU A 69 4.95 -2.47 0.30
C GLU A 69 3.88 -3.17 1.16
N LYS A 70 2.63 -3.23 0.70
CA LYS A 70 1.57 -3.95 1.42
C LYS A 70 1.77 -5.46 1.35
N VAL A 71 2.22 -5.99 0.22
CA VAL A 71 2.56 -7.42 0.07
C VAL A 71 3.75 -7.76 0.95
N ASP A 72 4.82 -6.97 0.93
CA ASP A 72 5.99 -7.18 1.78
C ASP A 72 5.62 -7.21 3.28
N ILE A 73 4.72 -6.30 3.72
CA ILE A 73 4.20 -6.30 5.09
C ILE A 73 3.45 -7.61 5.41
N LEU A 74 2.67 -8.14 4.47
CA LEU A 74 1.94 -9.40 4.66
C LEU A 74 2.91 -10.59 4.71
N GLU A 75 3.91 -10.64 3.83
CA GLU A 75 4.94 -11.68 3.81
C GLU A 75 5.76 -11.71 5.12
N GLU A 76 6.10 -10.54 5.67
CA GLU A 76 6.79 -10.46 6.96
C GLU A 76 5.94 -10.97 8.13
N ILE A 77 4.62 -10.74 8.08
CA ILE A 77 3.68 -11.25 9.09
C ILE A 77 3.51 -12.76 8.94
N ASP A 78 3.40 -13.25 7.70
CA ASP A 78 3.30 -14.68 7.38
C ASP A 78 4.58 -15.44 7.78
N ALA A 79 5.75 -14.78 7.70
CA ALA A 79 7.03 -15.28 8.22
C ALA A 79 7.11 -15.35 9.76
N GLY A 80 6.05 -14.94 10.46
CA GLY A 80 5.93 -15.05 11.92
C GLY A 80 6.40 -13.84 12.71
N LYS A 81 6.70 -12.70 12.06
CA LYS A 81 7.04 -11.48 12.80
C LYS A 81 5.83 -10.94 13.55
N LYS A 82 6.03 -10.53 14.81
CA LYS A 82 4.99 -9.88 15.61
C LYS A 82 4.66 -8.51 15.02
N GLN A 83 3.38 -8.19 14.95
CA GLN A 83 2.90 -6.91 14.40
C GLN A 83 3.51 -5.69 15.11
N ILE A 84 3.71 -5.78 16.44
CA ILE A 84 4.30 -4.69 17.24
C ILE A 84 5.74 -4.41 16.79
N ASP A 85 6.52 -5.47 16.57
CA ASP A 85 7.92 -5.34 16.18
C ASP A 85 8.03 -4.81 14.75
N LEU A 86 7.16 -5.27 13.84
CA LEU A 86 7.05 -4.73 12.48
C LEU A 86 6.68 -3.24 12.47
N CYS A 87 5.73 -2.83 13.31
CA CYS A 87 5.33 -1.42 13.46
C CYS A 87 6.51 -0.55 13.94
N ARG A 88 7.30 -1.03 14.91
CA ARG A 88 8.49 -0.34 15.41
C ARG A 88 9.56 -0.23 14.33
N GLN A 89 9.88 -1.34 13.65
CA GLN A 89 10.92 -1.39 12.62
C GLN A 89 10.61 -0.48 11.42
N ARG A 90 9.36 -0.52 10.94
CA ARG A 90 8.94 0.22 9.74
C ARG A 90 8.37 1.62 10.04
N GLY A 91 8.20 1.97 11.32
CA GLY A 91 7.59 3.24 11.75
C GLY A 91 6.10 3.37 11.36
N ILE A 92 5.37 2.26 11.33
CA ILE A 92 3.97 2.18 10.89
C ILE A 92 3.05 2.16 12.12
N ALA A 93 1.92 2.86 12.05
CA ALA A 93 0.93 2.79 13.12
C ALA A 93 0.25 1.40 13.13
N PRO A 94 0.00 0.80 14.30
CA PRO A 94 -0.60 -0.53 14.40
C PRO A 94 -1.98 -0.62 13.74
N SER A 95 -2.76 0.47 13.77
CA SER A 95 -4.03 0.60 13.06
C SER A 95 -3.91 0.41 11.54
N THR A 96 -2.77 0.82 10.95
CA THR A 96 -2.52 0.67 9.52
C THR A 96 -2.25 -0.78 9.16
N VAL A 97 -1.43 -1.48 9.94
CA VAL A 97 -1.16 -2.92 9.75
C VAL A 97 -2.43 -3.74 9.89
N ALA A 98 -3.26 -3.45 10.89
CA ALA A 98 -4.57 -4.09 11.06
C ALA A 98 -5.49 -3.88 9.84
N THR A 99 -5.49 -2.68 9.25
CA THR A 99 -6.27 -2.40 8.03
C THR A 99 -5.74 -3.18 6.82
N ILE A 100 -4.41 -3.27 6.67
CA ILE A 100 -3.76 -4.05 5.61
C ILE A 100 -4.13 -5.54 5.74
N LEU A 101 -4.12 -6.08 6.97
CA LEU A 101 -4.53 -7.46 7.25
C LEU A 101 -6.00 -7.72 6.91
N LYS A 102 -6.89 -6.75 7.17
CA LYS A 102 -8.31 -6.86 6.81
C LYS A 102 -8.53 -6.97 5.30
N ASP A 103 -7.70 -6.28 4.50
CA ASP A 103 -7.76 -6.31 3.04
C ASP A 103 -6.75 -7.31 2.42
N ARG A 104 -6.21 -8.26 3.20
CA ARG A 104 -5.16 -9.22 2.78
C ARG A 104 -5.50 -9.92 1.48
N ASP A 105 -6.66 -10.56 1.41
CA ASP A 105 -7.04 -11.38 0.24
C ASP A 105 -7.14 -10.53 -1.03
N LYS A 106 -7.65 -9.31 -0.91
CA LYS A 106 -7.72 -8.36 -2.03
C LYS A 106 -6.33 -7.95 -2.50
N ILE A 107 -5.42 -7.66 -1.58
CA ILE A 107 -4.04 -7.26 -1.89
C ILE A 107 -3.30 -8.39 -2.60
N VAL A 108 -3.39 -9.61 -2.05
CA VAL A 108 -2.75 -10.80 -2.62
C VAL A 108 -3.32 -11.12 -4.00
N LYS A 109 -4.65 -11.08 -4.16
CA LYS A 109 -5.31 -11.30 -5.45
C LYS A 109 -4.84 -10.30 -6.51
N LEU A 110 -4.88 -9.01 -6.17
CA LEU A 110 -4.47 -7.93 -7.08
C LEU A 110 -3.00 -8.03 -7.50
N HIS A 111 -2.13 -8.46 -6.57
CA HIS A 111 -0.72 -8.66 -6.85
C HIS A 111 -0.47 -9.90 -7.72
N ARG A 112 -1.06 -11.05 -7.36
CA ARG A 112 -0.93 -12.32 -8.10
C ARG A 112 -1.44 -12.20 -9.53
N GLU A 113 -2.59 -11.58 -9.73
CA GLU A 113 -3.20 -11.40 -11.04
C GLU A 113 -2.54 -10.27 -11.85
N SER A 114 -1.51 -9.60 -11.31
CA SER A 114 -0.81 -8.47 -11.93
C SER A 114 -1.75 -7.38 -12.46
N GLN A 115 -2.92 -7.21 -11.84
CA GLN A 115 -3.95 -6.27 -12.30
C GLN A 115 -3.57 -4.81 -12.07
N LEU A 116 -2.65 -4.57 -11.14
CA LEU A 116 -2.17 -3.24 -10.77
C LEU A 116 -0.64 -3.23 -10.75
N ALA A 117 -0.07 -2.10 -11.17
CA ALA A 117 1.37 -1.88 -11.06
C ALA A 117 1.82 -1.95 -9.58
N PRO A 118 2.98 -2.57 -9.28
CA PRO A 118 3.49 -2.70 -7.90
C PRO A 118 3.65 -1.36 -7.18
N THR A 119 3.98 -0.30 -7.93
CA THR A 119 4.19 1.07 -7.42
C THR A 119 2.90 1.79 -7.03
N ARG A 120 1.73 1.27 -7.44
CA ARG A 120 0.44 1.93 -7.26
C ARG A 120 0.00 1.89 -5.80
N LYS A 121 -0.34 3.04 -5.23
CA LYS A 121 -0.76 3.18 -3.82
C LYS A 121 -2.26 2.91 -3.60
N ARG A 122 -3.08 3.18 -4.62
CA ARG A 122 -4.54 3.08 -4.54
C ARG A 122 -5.05 1.84 -5.30
N LEU A 123 -5.70 0.94 -4.56
CA LEU A 123 -6.26 -0.31 -5.06
C LEU A 123 -7.62 -0.09 -5.73
N ARG A 124 -7.63 0.72 -6.80
CA ARG A 124 -8.82 0.96 -7.63
C ARG A 124 -8.65 0.29 -8.97
N LEU A 125 -9.59 -0.56 -9.30
CA LEU A 125 -9.73 -1.19 -10.61
C LEU A 125 -10.51 -0.25 -11.54
N GLY A 126 -10.36 -0.45 -12.85
CA GLY A 126 -11.16 0.26 -13.85
C GLY A 126 -12.60 -0.28 -13.88
N ASN A 127 -13.55 0.53 -14.36
CA ASN A 127 -14.97 0.13 -14.41
C ASN A 127 -15.20 -1.07 -15.35
N PHE A 128 -14.37 -1.23 -16.38
CA PHE A 128 -14.55 -2.21 -17.45
C PHE A 128 -13.40 -3.23 -17.49
N GLN A 129 -13.17 -3.92 -16.37
CA GLN A 129 -12.05 -4.88 -16.26
C GLN A 129 -12.15 -6.04 -17.24
N ASN A 130 -13.37 -6.54 -17.49
CA ASN A 130 -13.58 -7.68 -18.36
C ASN A 130 -13.16 -7.35 -19.81
N VAL A 131 -13.53 -6.15 -20.29
CA VAL A 131 -13.10 -5.65 -21.60
C VAL A 131 -11.59 -5.46 -21.63
N ASP A 132 -11.02 -4.81 -20.62
CA ASP A 132 -9.57 -4.61 -20.52
C ASP A 132 -8.80 -5.95 -20.57
N GLN A 133 -9.30 -6.98 -19.87
CA GLN A 133 -8.67 -8.30 -19.85
C GLN A 133 -8.80 -9.01 -21.20
N ALA A 134 -9.97 -8.97 -21.85
CA ALA A 134 -10.18 -9.57 -23.17
C ALA A 134 -9.27 -8.92 -24.23
N VAL A 135 -9.20 -7.59 -24.25
CA VAL A 135 -8.31 -6.84 -25.16
C VAL A 135 -6.85 -7.17 -24.88
N LEU A 136 -6.44 -7.31 -23.62
CA LEU A 136 -5.06 -7.63 -23.26
C LEU A 136 -4.67 -9.05 -23.72
N THR A 137 -5.55 -10.04 -23.53
CA THR A 137 -5.32 -11.41 -24.01
C THR A 137 -5.18 -11.41 -25.53
N TRP A 138 -6.12 -10.81 -26.24
CA TRP A 138 -6.06 -10.69 -27.70
C TRP A 138 -4.80 -9.95 -28.18
N PHE A 139 -4.38 -8.88 -27.51
CA PHE A 139 -3.16 -8.15 -27.85
C PHE A 139 -1.91 -9.02 -27.70
N LYS A 140 -1.83 -9.83 -26.64
CA LYS A 140 -0.72 -10.78 -26.44
C LYS A 140 -0.70 -11.81 -27.56
N ASP A 141 -1.85 -12.36 -27.93
CA ASP A 141 -1.96 -13.33 -29.01
C ASP A 141 -1.54 -12.71 -30.36
N ALA A 142 -1.99 -11.49 -30.65
CA ALA A 142 -1.58 -10.75 -31.85
C ALA A 142 -0.07 -10.50 -31.89
N ARG A 143 0.56 -10.23 -30.74
CA ARG A 143 2.02 -10.06 -30.63
C ARG A 143 2.78 -11.36 -30.83
N LEU A 144 2.27 -12.49 -30.33
CA LEU A 144 2.85 -13.81 -30.60
C LEU A 144 2.83 -14.14 -32.10
N GLN A 145 1.78 -13.71 -32.80
CA GLN A 145 1.67 -13.83 -34.26
C GLN A 145 2.47 -12.77 -35.04
N ASN A 146 3.24 -11.91 -34.36
CA ASN A 146 4.00 -10.80 -34.95
C ASN A 146 3.14 -9.83 -35.78
N VAL A 147 1.84 -9.72 -35.48
CA VAL A 147 0.96 -8.77 -36.16
C VAL A 147 1.18 -7.38 -35.55
N PRO A 148 1.51 -6.36 -36.38
CA PRO A 148 1.61 -5.00 -35.89
C PRO A 148 0.22 -4.50 -35.49
N VAL A 149 0.00 -4.34 -34.19
CA VAL A 149 -1.25 -3.79 -33.66
C VAL A 149 -1.16 -2.27 -33.61
N SER A 150 -2.11 -1.57 -34.22
CA SER A 150 -2.23 -0.11 -34.14
C SER A 150 -3.21 0.32 -33.05
N GLY A 151 -3.14 1.59 -32.64
CA GLY A 151 -4.06 2.15 -31.64
C GLY A 151 -5.55 2.06 -32.04
N PRO A 152 -5.93 2.48 -33.26
CA PRO A 152 -7.30 2.34 -33.74
C PRO A 152 -7.79 0.89 -33.76
N MET A 153 -6.93 -0.06 -34.15
CA MET A 153 -7.27 -1.49 -34.15
C MET A 153 -7.57 -1.99 -32.73
N LEU A 154 -6.84 -1.50 -31.74
CA LEU A 154 -7.10 -1.80 -30.33
C LEU A 154 -8.43 -1.24 -29.84
N GLN A 155 -8.80 -0.04 -30.28
CA GLN A 155 -10.08 0.60 -29.94
C GLN A 155 -11.26 -0.13 -30.57
N GLU A 156 -11.11 -0.57 -31.83
CA GLU A 156 -12.13 -1.36 -32.52
C GLU A 156 -12.35 -2.70 -31.82
N LYS A 157 -11.28 -3.43 -31.52
CA LYS A 157 -11.37 -4.70 -30.77
C LYS A 157 -11.97 -4.52 -29.39
N ALA A 158 -11.69 -3.40 -28.72
CA ALA A 158 -12.30 -3.12 -27.43
C ALA A 158 -13.82 -2.90 -27.53
N ARG A 159 -14.31 -2.28 -28.62
CA ARG A 159 -15.75 -2.16 -28.89
C ARG A 159 -16.37 -3.51 -29.16
N GLU A 160 -15.76 -4.33 -30.02
CA GLU A 160 -16.23 -5.70 -30.29
C GLU A 160 -16.35 -6.53 -29.01
N PHE A 161 -15.36 -6.46 -28.11
CA PHE A 161 -15.41 -7.17 -26.83
C PHE A 161 -16.43 -6.57 -25.86
N ALA A 162 -16.66 -5.26 -25.87
CA ALA A 162 -17.71 -4.65 -25.06
C ALA A 162 -19.09 -5.12 -25.51
N ASP A 163 -19.33 -5.20 -26.82
CA ASP A 163 -20.58 -5.69 -27.39
C ASP A 163 -20.77 -7.19 -27.09
N ALA A 164 -19.73 -8.00 -27.26
CA ALA A 164 -19.77 -9.44 -26.98
C ALA A 164 -20.00 -9.77 -25.49
N LEU A 165 -19.58 -8.88 -24.59
CA LEU A 165 -19.79 -9.01 -23.14
C LEU A 165 -21.08 -8.30 -22.66
N GLU A 166 -21.86 -7.72 -23.58
CA GLU A 166 -23.09 -6.96 -23.30
C GLU A 166 -22.86 -5.78 -22.33
N ILE A 167 -21.67 -5.18 -22.37
CA ILE A 167 -21.29 -4.05 -21.50
C ILE A 167 -21.70 -2.74 -22.15
N THR A 168 -22.78 -2.15 -21.64
CA THR A 168 -23.25 -0.85 -22.10
C THR A 168 -22.43 0.31 -21.52
N GLY A 169 -22.31 1.40 -22.29
CA GLY A 169 -21.62 2.63 -21.85
C GLY A 169 -20.09 2.55 -21.86
N PHE A 170 -19.50 1.50 -22.43
CA PHE A 170 -18.08 1.48 -22.72
C PHE A 170 -17.78 2.36 -23.94
N ASP A 171 -16.90 3.33 -23.76
CA ASP A 171 -16.36 4.12 -24.86
C ASP A 171 -14.86 3.88 -24.99
N ALA A 172 -14.45 3.37 -26.16
CA ALA A 172 -13.06 3.17 -26.54
C ALA A 172 -12.35 4.49 -26.85
N SER A 173 -12.54 5.50 -26.00
CA SER A 173 -11.98 6.85 -26.14
C SER A 173 -10.44 6.83 -26.20
N ALA A 174 -9.87 7.91 -26.74
CA ALA A 174 -8.42 8.11 -26.72
C ALA A 174 -7.84 8.09 -25.29
N GLY A 175 -8.60 8.60 -24.31
CA GLY A 175 -8.24 8.58 -22.90
C GLY A 175 -8.22 7.17 -22.31
N TRP A 176 -9.18 6.32 -22.68
CA TRP A 176 -9.15 4.90 -22.32
C TRP A 176 -7.92 4.21 -22.91
N LEU A 177 -7.66 4.38 -24.21
CA LEU A 177 -6.51 3.77 -24.88
C LEU A 177 -5.17 4.18 -24.25
N PHE A 178 -5.01 5.48 -23.92
CA PHE A 178 -3.81 5.98 -23.24
C PHE A 178 -3.60 5.30 -21.88
N ARG A 179 -4.65 5.25 -21.04
CA ARG A 179 -4.57 4.61 -19.72
C ARG A 179 -4.41 3.09 -19.80
N PHE A 180 -5.03 2.44 -20.79
CA PHE A 180 -4.86 1.01 -21.05
C PHE A 180 -3.40 0.69 -21.35
N ARG A 181 -2.77 1.45 -22.26
CA ARG A 181 -1.35 1.28 -22.59
C ARG A 181 -0.44 1.50 -21.39
N GLN A 182 -0.66 2.58 -20.64
CA GLN A 182 0.15 2.89 -19.46
C GLN A 182 0.03 1.79 -18.38
N ARG A 183 -1.17 1.23 -18.17
CA ARG A 183 -1.38 0.14 -17.20
C ARG A 183 -0.68 -1.15 -17.58
N ASN A 184 -0.68 -1.47 -18.88
CA ASN A 184 -0.16 -2.74 -19.39
C ASN A 184 1.28 -2.64 -19.93
N GLY A 185 1.94 -1.48 -19.80
CA GLY A 185 3.31 -1.28 -20.28
C GLY A 185 3.44 -1.35 -21.81
N ILE A 186 2.38 -1.04 -22.56
CA ILE A 186 2.38 -1.14 -24.02
C ILE A 186 2.93 0.15 -24.63
N SER A 187 4.12 0.07 -25.22
CA SER A 187 4.72 1.13 -26.03
C SER A 187 4.44 0.91 -27.53
N TRP A 188 4.17 1.98 -28.26
CA TRP A 188 4.25 1.96 -29.72
C TRP A 188 5.72 2.00 -30.10
N GLN A 189 6.30 0.84 -30.32
CA GLN A 189 7.60 0.74 -30.96
C GLN A 189 7.33 0.43 -32.44
N VAL A 190 7.96 1.18 -33.34
CA VAL A 190 8.06 0.78 -34.74
C VAL A 190 8.90 -0.48 -34.72
N VAL A 191 8.25 -1.64 -34.88
CA VAL A 191 8.96 -2.90 -35.10
C VAL A 191 9.55 -2.77 -36.49
N SER A 192 10.82 -2.33 -36.59
CA SER A 192 11.56 -2.39 -37.85
C SER A 192 11.71 -3.87 -38.17
N GLY A 193 10.90 -4.35 -39.11
CA GLY A 193 10.65 -5.76 -39.38
C GLY A 193 11.76 -6.46 -40.16
N GLU A 194 13.03 -6.23 -39.81
CA GLU A 194 14.14 -6.89 -40.50
C GLU A 194 14.54 -8.22 -39.87
N GLU A 195 14.17 -8.51 -38.62
CA GLU A 195 14.67 -9.70 -37.92
C GLU A 195 14.29 -11.04 -38.57
N LYS A 196 13.15 -11.10 -39.28
CA LYS A 196 12.67 -12.31 -39.98
C LYS A 196 13.12 -12.40 -41.44
N ALA A 197 13.47 -11.28 -42.06
CA ALA A 197 14.02 -11.23 -43.42
C ALA A 197 15.55 -11.23 -43.44
N ALA A 198 16.18 -10.98 -42.28
CA ALA A 198 17.61 -11.05 -42.10
C ALA A 198 18.07 -12.50 -42.27
N ASP A 199 18.83 -12.73 -43.35
CA ASP A 199 19.56 -13.96 -43.56
C ASP A 199 20.63 -14.10 -42.47
N ARG A 200 20.29 -14.79 -41.38
CA ARG A 200 21.20 -15.02 -40.25
C ARG A 200 22.40 -15.86 -40.67
N GLU A 201 22.21 -16.76 -41.63
CA GLU A 201 23.25 -17.65 -42.13
C GLU A 201 24.20 -16.90 -43.08
N GLY A 202 23.65 -16.06 -43.96
CA GLY A 202 24.41 -15.09 -44.76
C GLY A 202 25.18 -14.08 -43.90
N ALA A 203 24.57 -13.56 -42.84
CA ALA A 203 25.26 -12.66 -41.92
C ALA A 203 26.38 -13.35 -41.14
N HIS A 204 26.20 -14.62 -40.76
CA HIS A 204 27.21 -15.41 -40.06
C HIS A 204 28.37 -15.81 -40.98
N SER A 205 28.09 -16.25 -42.20
CA SER A 205 29.12 -16.54 -43.22
C SER A 205 29.87 -15.28 -43.62
N TRP A 206 29.19 -14.15 -43.84
CA TRP A 206 29.86 -12.88 -44.12
C TRP A 206 30.78 -12.43 -42.98
N ARG A 207 30.34 -12.54 -41.72
CA ARG A 207 31.15 -12.19 -40.54
C ARG A 207 32.38 -13.08 -40.38
N ASN A 208 32.27 -14.37 -40.65
CA ASN A 208 33.37 -15.30 -40.40
C ASN A 208 34.35 -15.40 -41.56
N ASP A 209 33.84 -15.35 -42.79
CA ASP A 209 34.63 -15.62 -43.99
C ASP A 209 35.06 -14.31 -44.65
N ARG A 210 34.11 -13.40 -44.93
CA ARG A 210 34.38 -12.17 -45.68
C ARG A 210 34.94 -11.05 -44.82
N PHE A 211 34.41 -10.86 -43.61
CA PHE A 211 34.88 -9.79 -42.73
C PHE A 211 36.32 -10.03 -42.30
N ARG A 212 36.72 -11.29 -42.04
CA ARG A 212 38.12 -11.62 -41.75
C ARG A 212 39.05 -11.29 -42.92
N GLU A 213 38.69 -11.70 -44.14
CA GLU A 213 39.44 -11.37 -45.36
C GLU A 213 39.60 -9.85 -45.54
N VAL A 214 38.53 -9.09 -45.34
CA VAL A 214 38.56 -7.62 -45.45
C VAL A 214 39.40 -7.02 -44.33
N ALA A 215 39.23 -7.47 -43.08
CA ALA A 215 39.95 -6.94 -41.92
C ALA A 215 41.47 -7.17 -42.02
N GLU A 216 41.92 -8.33 -42.55
CA GLU A 216 43.34 -8.63 -42.75
C GLU A 216 44.01 -7.73 -43.80
N SER A 217 43.24 -7.07 -44.66
CA SER A 217 43.75 -6.13 -45.67
C SER A 217 44.02 -4.72 -45.14
N TYR A 218 43.63 -4.44 -43.89
CA TYR A 218 43.85 -3.16 -43.21
C TYR A 218 44.76 -3.34 -42.00
N SER A 219 45.54 -2.29 -41.67
CA SER A 219 46.26 -2.25 -40.40
C SER A 219 45.28 -2.12 -39.24
N GLU A 220 45.65 -2.61 -38.05
CA GLU A 220 44.85 -2.42 -36.83
C GLU A 220 44.64 -0.92 -36.53
N ASP A 221 45.60 -0.07 -36.90
CA ASP A 221 45.54 1.40 -36.75
C ASP A 221 44.49 2.06 -37.68
N ASP A 222 44.02 1.35 -38.72
CA ASP A 222 43.04 1.84 -39.69
C ASP A 222 41.60 1.39 -39.35
N ILE A 223 41.40 0.66 -38.24
CA ILE A 223 40.09 0.16 -37.80
C ILE A 223 39.48 1.12 -36.77
N PHE A 224 38.57 1.97 -37.22
CA PHE A 224 37.88 2.93 -36.36
C PHE A 224 36.53 2.39 -35.89
N ASN A 225 36.23 2.57 -34.60
CA ASN A 225 34.88 2.35 -34.08
C ASN A 225 34.00 3.55 -34.46
N ALA A 226 32.86 3.29 -35.12
CA ALA A 226 31.83 4.29 -35.38
C ALA A 226 30.66 4.02 -34.42
N ASP A 227 30.71 4.63 -33.24
CA ASP A 227 29.61 4.70 -32.26
C ASP A 227 28.91 6.06 -32.35
#